data_AF-A0A4Q2SJ15-F1
#
_entry.id   AF-A0A4Q2SJ15-F1
#
_cell.length_a   1.000
_cell.length_b   1.000
_cell.length_c   1.000
_cell.angle_alpha   90.00
_cell.angle_beta   90.00
_cell.angle_gamma   90.00
#
_symmetry.space_group_name_H-M   'P 1'
#
loop_
_entity.id
_entity.type
_entity.pdbx_description
1 polymer ?
#
loop_
_entity_poly.entity_id
_entity_poly.type
_entity_poly.pdbx_seq_one_letter_code
_entity_poly.pdbx_strand_id
1 'polypeptide(L)'
;MSVEQPDAGGVGVDFVVRPDGTVVGDDGASGALAAALPYTGRLARRMGELVDGGDLRVLEAYGGHRLSVGVTWTPAGEGTYRASLRRLEPRVVPTFMVVGAVDTPSAVAHCVDRTMSVDGVRWSSVVTAGSRVIAAAGDRCDLHHLAEVGNRMLAILRSLEDQHATGFMRLHFEQGAVVGASLGRHALVTYAGVTSDDELLAVIDEVRAILADHDLSAVPTEFDPEAADHDPVDEGVQHGVEEVVEPARHASPPLVGARFAGAGQREPRRPRRRFGR
;
A
#
# COMPACT_ATOMS: atom_id res chain seq x y z
N MET A 1 -32.70 -3.58 21.78
CA MET A 1 -33.03 -4.06 20.42
C MET A 1 -33.47 -2.84 19.63
N SER A 2 -32.51 -2.22 18.95
CA SER A 2 -32.75 -1.05 18.11
C SER A 2 -32.69 -1.51 16.67
N VAL A 3 -33.78 -1.30 15.95
CA VAL A 3 -33.94 -1.61 14.54
C VAL A 3 -33.15 -0.56 13.77
N GLU A 4 -32.06 -0.96 13.12
CA GLU A 4 -31.36 -0.13 12.14
C GLU A 4 -32.35 0.23 11.02
N GLN A 5 -32.58 1.54 10.85
CA GLN A 5 -33.27 2.08 9.69
C GLN A 5 -32.43 1.80 8.44
N PRO A 6 -33.02 1.25 7.36
CA PRO A 6 -32.33 1.19 6.08
C PRO A 6 -32.20 2.61 5.53
N ASP A 7 -30.96 3.04 5.30
CA ASP A 7 -30.63 4.31 4.66
C ASP A 7 -31.42 4.49 3.36
N ALA A 8 -32.02 5.66 3.24
CA ALA A 8 -32.84 6.05 2.12
C ALA A 8 -31.99 6.34 0.87
N GLY A 9 -32.19 5.55 -0.19
CA GLY A 9 -32.53 6.11 -1.50
C GLY A 9 -31.41 6.57 -2.45
N GLY A 10 -30.17 6.12 -2.29
CA GLY A 10 -29.20 6.18 -3.39
C GLY A 10 -29.46 5.03 -4.38
N VAL A 11 -29.74 5.33 -5.66
CA VAL A 11 -29.79 4.30 -6.72
C VAL A 11 -28.36 3.77 -6.91
N GLY A 12 -28.01 2.75 -6.16
CA GLY A 12 -26.77 2.01 -6.32
C GLY A 12 -26.90 0.98 -7.42
N VAL A 13 -25.77 0.67 -8.08
CA VAL A 13 -25.71 -0.40 -9.07
C VAL A 13 -24.84 -1.51 -8.50
N ASP A 14 -25.35 -2.75 -8.56
CA ASP A 14 -24.65 -3.93 -8.08
C ASP A 14 -24.30 -4.83 -9.26
N PHE A 15 -23.08 -5.37 -9.25
CA PHE A 15 -22.65 -6.35 -10.23
C PHE A 15 -21.66 -7.36 -9.65
N VAL A 16 -21.53 -8.49 -10.32
CA VAL A 16 -20.64 -9.59 -9.93
C VAL A 16 -19.80 -10.01 -11.11
N VAL A 17 -18.48 -10.08 -10.90
CA VAL A 17 -17.51 -10.64 -11.84
C VAL A 17 -17.05 -11.99 -11.32
N ARG A 18 -17.24 -13.04 -12.11
CA ARG A 18 -16.83 -14.40 -11.78
C ARG A 18 -15.42 -14.72 -12.28
N PRO A 19 -14.78 -15.80 -11.79
CA PRO A 19 -13.45 -16.23 -12.23
C PRO A 19 -13.32 -16.48 -13.73
N ASP A 20 -14.38 -16.96 -14.37
CA ASP A 20 -14.46 -17.21 -15.82
C ASP A 20 -14.65 -15.94 -16.67
N GLY A 21 -14.67 -14.76 -16.02
CA GLY A 21 -14.88 -13.48 -16.67
C GLY A 21 -16.35 -13.15 -16.94
N THR A 22 -17.29 -14.00 -16.55
CA THR A 22 -18.72 -13.69 -16.70
C THR A 22 -19.12 -12.58 -15.73
N VAL A 23 -19.91 -11.63 -16.24
CA VAL A 23 -20.41 -10.46 -15.50
C VAL A 23 -21.93 -10.57 -15.37
N VAL A 24 -22.44 -10.37 -14.16
CA VAL A 24 -23.87 -10.33 -13.86
C VAL A 24 -24.19 -8.99 -13.21
N GLY A 25 -25.12 -8.23 -13.78
CA GLY A 25 -25.45 -6.86 -13.33
C GLY A 25 -24.91 -5.80 -14.29
N ASP A 26 -25.10 -4.54 -13.91
CA ASP A 26 -24.58 -3.38 -14.62
C ASP A 26 -23.49 -2.75 -13.75
N ASP A 27 -22.36 -2.36 -14.35
CA ASP A 27 -21.28 -1.70 -13.62
C ASP A 27 -21.38 -0.17 -13.71
N GLY A 28 -22.38 0.36 -14.42
CA GLY A 28 -22.57 1.80 -14.64
C GLY A 28 -21.50 2.43 -15.54
N ALA A 29 -20.60 1.63 -16.10
CA ALA A 29 -19.41 2.05 -16.83
C ALA A 29 -19.21 1.27 -18.14
N SER A 30 -20.32 0.79 -18.75
CA SER A 30 -20.30 0.02 -20.01
C SER A 30 -19.39 -1.22 -19.97
N GLY A 31 -19.24 -1.85 -18.81
CA GLY A 31 -18.39 -3.02 -18.59
C GLY A 31 -16.92 -2.72 -18.31
N ALA A 32 -16.49 -1.45 -18.35
CA ALA A 32 -15.11 -1.06 -18.12
C ALA A 32 -14.64 -1.37 -16.69
N LEU A 33 -15.50 -1.07 -15.70
CA LEU A 33 -15.18 -1.32 -14.31
C LEU A 33 -15.14 -2.83 -14.03
N ALA A 34 -16.12 -3.57 -14.55
CA ALA A 34 -16.14 -5.03 -14.44
C ALA A 34 -14.89 -5.69 -15.06
N ALA A 35 -14.40 -5.16 -16.20
CA ALA A 35 -13.18 -5.63 -16.84
C ALA A 35 -11.90 -5.30 -16.06
N ALA A 36 -11.87 -4.20 -15.29
CA ALA A 36 -10.71 -3.78 -14.50
C ALA A 36 -10.54 -4.58 -13.20
N LEU A 37 -11.62 -5.08 -12.59
CA LEU A 37 -11.57 -5.75 -11.28
C LEU A 37 -10.64 -6.99 -11.23
N PRO A 38 -10.63 -7.92 -12.21
CA PRO A 38 -9.72 -9.05 -12.16
C PRO A 38 -8.23 -8.66 -12.18
N TYR A 39 -7.88 -7.61 -12.93
CA TYR A 39 -6.52 -7.09 -12.93
C TYR A 39 -6.18 -6.43 -11.59
N THR A 40 -7.06 -5.57 -11.11
CA THR A 40 -6.95 -4.90 -9.81
C THR A 40 -6.79 -5.89 -8.67
N GLY A 41 -7.64 -6.92 -8.61
CA GLY A 41 -7.58 -7.96 -7.59
C GLY A 41 -6.27 -8.73 -7.60
N ARG A 42 -5.72 -9.05 -8.79
CA ARG A 42 -4.40 -9.70 -8.90
C ARG A 42 -3.28 -8.81 -8.37
N LEU A 43 -3.30 -7.52 -8.68
CA LEU A 43 -2.32 -6.57 -8.14
C LEU A 43 -2.43 -6.47 -6.63
N ALA A 44 -3.65 -6.27 -6.11
CA ALA A 44 -3.91 -6.15 -4.69
C ALA A 44 -3.52 -7.42 -3.92
N ARG A 45 -3.82 -8.61 -4.45
CA ARG A 45 -3.35 -9.88 -3.86
C ARG A 45 -1.83 -9.94 -3.75
N ARG A 46 -1.10 -9.56 -4.80
CA ARG A 46 0.37 -9.49 -4.75
C ARG A 46 0.86 -8.45 -3.75
N MET A 47 0.14 -7.35 -3.55
CA MET A 47 0.47 -6.42 -2.47
C MET A 47 0.29 -7.06 -1.09
N GLY A 48 -0.78 -7.84 -0.88
CA GLY A 48 -1.02 -8.58 0.36
C GLY A 48 0.14 -9.52 0.72
N GLU A 49 0.77 -10.15 -0.28
CA GLU A 49 1.98 -10.96 -0.10
C GLU A 49 3.21 -10.12 0.29
N LEU A 50 3.30 -8.85 -0.14
CA LEU A 50 4.45 -7.98 0.13
C LEU A 50 4.40 -7.29 1.50
N VAL A 51 3.19 -7.13 2.05
CA VAL A 51 2.94 -6.47 3.34
C VAL A 51 2.53 -7.46 4.43
N ASP A 52 2.68 -8.77 4.14
CA ASP A 52 2.20 -9.87 4.98
C ASP A 52 0.73 -9.71 5.45
N GLY A 53 -0.09 -9.05 4.64
CA GLY A 53 -1.49 -8.73 4.95
C GLY A 53 -2.43 -9.93 4.82
N GLY A 54 -2.03 -10.97 4.10
CA GLY A 54 -2.87 -12.12 3.75
C GLY A 54 -3.73 -11.89 2.50
N ASP A 55 -4.83 -12.63 2.39
CA ASP A 55 -5.73 -12.53 1.24
C ASP A 55 -6.55 -11.21 1.25
N LEU A 56 -6.70 -10.59 0.09
CA LEU A 56 -7.62 -9.45 -0.08
C LEU A 56 -9.06 -9.91 0.18
N ARG A 57 -9.77 -9.23 1.08
CA ARG A 57 -11.18 -9.49 1.43
C ARG A 57 -12.12 -8.44 0.87
N VAL A 58 -11.73 -7.17 0.95
CA VAL A 58 -12.55 -6.06 0.48
C VAL A 58 -11.67 -5.02 -0.19
N LEU A 59 -12.15 -4.47 -1.30
CA LEU A 59 -11.59 -3.27 -1.92
C LEU A 59 -12.64 -2.17 -1.87
N GLU A 60 -12.23 -0.99 -1.45
CA GLU A 60 -13.08 0.20 -1.43
C GLU A 60 -12.37 1.33 -2.16
N ALA A 61 -13.09 2.02 -3.05
CA ALA A 61 -12.63 3.23 -3.70
C ALA A 61 -13.60 4.36 -3.36
N TYR A 62 -13.04 5.50 -2.95
CA TYR A 62 -13.78 6.68 -2.55
C TYR A 62 -13.46 7.82 -3.51
N GLY A 63 -14.50 8.40 -4.10
CA GLY A 63 -14.44 9.55 -5.00
C GLY A 63 -15.81 10.22 -5.10
N GLY A 64 -16.26 10.54 -6.32
CA GLY A 64 -17.67 10.93 -6.54
C GLY A 64 -18.66 9.79 -6.27
N HIS A 65 -18.16 8.55 -6.30
CA HIS A 65 -18.87 7.34 -5.90
C HIS A 65 -18.02 6.58 -4.88
N ARG A 66 -18.69 5.78 -4.06
CA ARG A 66 -18.11 4.71 -3.27
C ARG A 66 -18.30 3.41 -4.04
N LEU A 67 -17.19 2.84 -4.47
CA LEU A 67 -17.14 1.47 -4.96
C LEU A 67 -16.74 0.57 -3.80
N SER A 68 -17.58 -0.39 -3.43
CA SER A 68 -17.25 -1.42 -2.43
C SER A 68 -17.30 -2.78 -3.10
N VAL A 69 -16.19 -3.52 -3.06
CA VAL A 69 -16.01 -4.81 -3.72
C VAL A 69 -15.62 -5.87 -2.70
N GLY A 70 -16.52 -6.82 -2.43
CA GLY A 70 -16.20 -8.03 -1.68
C GLY A 70 -15.50 -9.05 -2.58
N VAL A 71 -14.38 -9.61 -2.11
CA VAL A 71 -13.55 -10.53 -2.89
C VAL A 71 -13.52 -11.91 -2.26
N THR A 72 -13.71 -12.94 -3.07
CA THR A 72 -13.55 -14.34 -2.66
C THR A 72 -12.59 -15.04 -3.61
N TRP A 73 -11.59 -15.73 -3.07
CA TRP A 73 -10.56 -16.40 -3.84
C TRP A 73 -10.80 -17.91 -3.93
N THR A 74 -10.54 -18.49 -5.10
CA THR A 74 -10.40 -19.94 -5.26
C THR A 74 -9.01 -20.39 -4.78
N PRO A 75 -8.81 -21.69 -4.48
CA PRO A 75 -7.48 -22.23 -4.18
C PRO A 75 -6.46 -22.04 -5.33
N ALA A 76 -6.94 -21.94 -6.58
CA ALA A 76 -6.12 -21.64 -7.75
C ALA A 76 -5.74 -20.15 -7.88
N GLY A 77 -6.29 -19.30 -7.00
CA GLY A 77 -6.02 -17.88 -6.93
C GLY A 77 -6.85 -17.02 -7.88
N GLU A 78 -7.99 -17.54 -8.34
CA GLU A 78 -8.94 -16.80 -9.16
C GLU A 78 -9.97 -16.11 -8.26
N GLY A 79 -10.33 -14.86 -8.57
CA GLY A 79 -11.21 -14.04 -7.74
C GLY A 79 -12.64 -14.00 -8.26
N THR A 80 -13.61 -14.05 -7.34
CA THR A 80 -14.98 -13.56 -7.56
C THR A 80 -15.11 -12.19 -6.90
N TYR A 81 -15.63 -11.21 -7.63
CA TYR A 81 -15.74 -9.83 -7.18
C TYR A 81 -17.21 -9.45 -7.13
N ARG A 82 -17.73 -9.16 -5.94
CA ARG A 82 -19.10 -8.64 -5.74
C ARG A 82 -19.00 -7.15 -5.46
N ALA A 83 -19.38 -6.35 -6.44
CA ALA A 83 -19.25 -4.91 -6.40
C ALA A 83 -20.60 -4.23 -6.17
N SER A 84 -20.58 -3.17 -5.39
CA SER A 84 -21.68 -2.22 -5.22
C SER A 84 -21.14 -0.82 -5.42
N LEU A 85 -21.83 -0.04 -6.24
CA LEU A 85 -21.50 1.35 -6.54
C LEU A 85 -22.58 2.25 -5.95
N ARG A 86 -22.18 3.19 -5.10
CA ARG A 86 -23.09 4.18 -4.50
C ARG A 86 -22.56 5.57 -4.75
N ARG A 87 -23.44 6.49 -5.15
CA ARG A 87 -23.07 7.91 -5.24
C ARG A 87 -22.80 8.45 -3.85
N LEU A 88 -21.70 9.19 -3.69
CA LEU A 88 -21.41 9.91 -2.46
C LEU A 88 -21.94 11.34 -2.57
N GLU A 89 -22.35 11.90 -1.43
CA GLU A 89 -22.61 13.32 -1.35
C GLU A 89 -21.29 14.08 -1.58
N PRO A 90 -21.29 15.16 -2.38
CA PRO A 90 -20.10 15.99 -2.54
C PRO A 90 -19.63 16.50 -1.19
N ARG A 91 -18.42 16.12 -0.78
CA ARG A 91 -17.80 16.67 0.42
C ARG A 91 -17.08 17.97 0.11
N VAL A 92 -17.04 18.87 1.09
CA VAL A 92 -16.19 20.06 1.04
C VAL A 92 -14.80 19.65 1.50
N VAL A 93 -13.83 19.68 0.58
CA VAL A 93 -12.42 19.49 0.92
C VAL A 93 -11.88 20.81 1.48
N PRO A 94 -11.34 20.83 2.71
CA PRO A 94 -10.78 22.05 3.28
C PRO A 94 -9.65 22.59 2.40
N THR A 95 -9.60 23.90 2.23
CA THR A 95 -8.47 24.55 1.54
C THR A 95 -7.38 24.79 2.58
N PHE A 96 -6.21 24.19 2.38
CA PHE A 96 -5.06 24.39 3.26
C PHE A 96 -4.15 25.45 2.64
N MET A 97 -3.83 26.50 3.40
CA MET A 97 -2.78 27.45 3.03
C MET A 97 -1.49 27.06 3.75
N VAL A 98 -0.49 26.65 2.98
CA VAL A 98 0.86 26.43 3.52
C VAL A 98 1.47 27.81 3.83
N VAL A 99 1.74 28.08 5.11
CA VAL A 99 2.33 29.35 5.55
C VAL A 99 3.86 29.22 5.56
N GLY A 100 4.50 29.82 4.56
CA GLY A 100 5.97 29.88 4.44
C GLY A 100 6.52 29.14 3.23
N ALA A 101 7.72 29.53 2.79
CA ALA A 101 8.46 28.76 1.79
C ALA A 101 9.08 27.53 2.48
N VAL A 102 8.47 26.37 2.29
CA VAL A 102 9.02 25.08 2.72
C VAL A 102 9.64 24.42 1.49
N ASP A 103 10.82 23.85 1.63
CA ASP A 103 11.42 23.04 0.57
C ASP A 103 10.64 21.72 0.41
N THR A 104 10.52 21.24 -0.83
CA THR A 104 9.70 20.06 -1.12
C THR A 104 10.02 18.82 -0.27
N PRO A 105 11.29 18.45 -0.02
CA PRO A 105 11.62 17.33 0.86
C PRO A 105 11.01 17.46 2.26
N SER A 106 11.13 18.62 2.90
CA SER A 106 10.55 18.88 4.22
C SER A 106 9.02 18.80 4.22
N ALA A 107 8.36 19.32 3.17
CA ALA A 107 6.91 19.20 3.04
C ALA A 107 6.45 17.74 2.92
N VAL A 108 7.18 16.93 2.15
CA VAL A 108 6.89 15.50 1.98
C VAL A 108 7.11 14.73 3.29
N ALA A 109 8.21 14.98 4.00
CA ALA A 109 8.49 14.37 5.31
C ALA A 109 7.38 14.71 6.32
N HIS A 110 7.00 15.99 6.40
CA HIS A 110 5.90 16.43 7.25
C HIS A 110 4.58 15.71 6.93
N CYS A 111 4.24 15.54 5.66
CA CYS A 111 3.02 14.84 5.25
C CYS A 111 3.02 13.35 5.65
N VAL A 112 4.17 12.69 5.54
CA VAL A 112 4.34 11.30 5.97
C VAL A 112 4.19 11.19 7.49
N ASP A 113 4.86 12.06 8.26
CA ASP A 113 4.75 12.10 9.72
C ASP A 113 3.32 12.42 10.17
N ARG A 114 2.64 13.34 9.46
CA ARG A 114 1.24 13.66 9.71
C ARG A 114 0.35 12.44 9.51
N THR A 115 0.60 11.63 8.49
CA THR A 115 -0.13 10.37 8.28
C THR A 115 0.14 9.36 9.39
N MET A 116 1.39 9.28 9.87
CA MET A 116 1.76 8.43 11.00
C MET A 116 1.11 8.85 12.32
N SER A 117 0.66 10.10 12.45
CA SER A 117 -0.06 10.57 13.65
C SER A 117 -1.49 10.04 13.77
N VAL A 118 -2.02 9.38 12.73
CA VAL A 118 -3.36 8.77 12.75
C VAL A 118 -3.29 7.42 13.46
N ASP A 119 -4.18 7.22 14.43
CA ASP A 119 -4.24 5.99 15.21
C ASP A 119 -4.42 4.74 14.33
N GLY A 120 -3.55 3.75 14.55
CA GLY A 120 -3.56 2.47 13.84
C GLY A 120 -2.76 2.43 12.53
N VAL A 121 -2.19 3.55 12.09
CA VAL A 121 -1.21 3.56 10.99
C VAL A 121 0.10 2.94 11.45
N ARG A 122 0.61 1.95 10.70
CA ARG A 122 1.86 1.25 10.98
C ARG A 122 3.03 1.79 10.16
N TRP A 123 2.77 2.12 8.91
CA TRP A 123 3.73 2.80 8.05
C TRP A 123 3.02 3.63 6.99
N SER A 124 3.72 4.66 6.51
CA SER A 124 3.28 5.52 5.41
C SER A 124 4.46 5.85 4.50
N SER A 125 4.20 6.01 3.20
CA SER A 125 5.22 6.31 2.20
C SER A 125 4.66 7.11 1.02
N VAL A 126 5.51 7.97 0.44
CA VAL A 126 5.23 8.65 -0.83
C VAL A 126 6.07 8.01 -1.93
N VAL A 127 5.38 7.49 -2.95
CA VAL A 127 5.97 6.81 -4.10
C VAL A 127 5.71 7.60 -5.37
N THR A 128 6.78 7.83 -6.12
CA THR A 128 6.71 8.59 -7.37
C THR A 128 6.27 7.74 -8.55
N ALA A 129 5.75 8.39 -9.60
CA ALA A 129 5.43 7.73 -10.88
C ALA A 129 6.61 6.94 -11.49
N GLY A 130 7.84 7.33 -11.16
CA GLY A 130 9.07 6.66 -11.58
C GLY A 130 9.50 5.52 -10.64
N SER A 131 8.59 5.01 -9.80
CA SER A 131 8.83 3.88 -8.90
C SER A 131 9.85 4.15 -7.79
N ARG A 132 10.06 5.42 -7.45
CA ARG A 132 10.99 5.82 -6.38
C ARG A 132 10.23 6.16 -5.11
N VAL A 133 10.68 5.64 -3.98
CA VAL A 133 10.25 6.09 -2.66
C VAL A 133 10.99 7.38 -2.35
N ILE A 134 10.27 8.46 -2.04
CA ILE A 134 10.85 9.77 -1.69
C ILE A 134 10.67 10.15 -0.22
N ALA A 135 9.82 9.43 0.50
CA ALA A 135 9.71 9.47 1.95
C ALA A 135 9.01 8.21 2.45
N ALA A 136 9.36 7.76 3.65
CA ALA A 136 8.66 6.72 4.38
C ALA A 136 8.87 6.90 5.89
N ALA A 137 7.88 6.48 6.68
CA ALA A 137 7.97 6.39 8.14
C ALA A 137 7.18 5.18 8.64
N GLY A 138 7.52 4.68 9.82
CA GLY A 138 6.89 3.52 10.45
C GLY A 138 7.80 2.31 10.61
N ASP A 139 7.19 1.16 10.87
CA ASP A 139 7.91 -0.08 11.19
C ASP A 139 8.81 -0.55 10.05
N ARG A 140 10.12 -0.64 10.33
CA ARG A 140 11.18 -0.77 9.31
C ARG A 140 11.16 -2.10 8.54
N CYS A 141 10.50 -3.13 9.08
CA CYS A 141 10.47 -4.47 8.49
C CYS A 141 9.78 -4.53 7.12
N ASP A 142 8.90 -3.57 6.80
CA ASP A 142 8.13 -3.55 5.55
C ASP A 142 8.74 -2.63 4.46
N LEU A 143 9.88 -1.98 4.74
CA LEU A 143 10.41 -0.90 3.89
C LEU A 143 10.97 -1.41 2.55
N HIS A 144 11.40 -2.67 2.45
CA HIS A 144 12.03 -3.22 1.24
C HIS A 144 11.10 -3.32 0.03
N HIS A 145 9.78 -3.40 0.25
CA HIS A 145 8.80 -3.58 -0.80
C HIS A 145 8.00 -2.31 -1.14
N LEU A 146 8.27 -1.18 -0.49
CA LEU A 146 7.47 0.05 -0.65
C LEU A 146 7.36 0.54 -2.09
N ALA A 147 8.46 0.50 -2.85
CA ALA A 147 8.44 0.88 -4.26
C ALA A 147 7.50 -0.03 -5.07
N GLU A 148 7.52 -1.33 -4.78
CA GLU A 148 6.69 -2.33 -5.45
C GLU A 148 5.20 -2.23 -5.05
N VAL A 149 4.94 -1.97 -3.77
CA VAL A 149 3.60 -1.74 -3.22
C VAL A 149 3.02 -0.45 -3.81
N GLY A 150 3.80 0.63 -3.82
CA GLY A 150 3.39 1.92 -4.40
C GLY A 150 3.13 1.87 -5.90
N ASN A 151 3.97 1.15 -6.65
CA ASN A 151 3.74 0.91 -8.07
C ASN A 151 2.43 0.18 -8.34
N ARG A 152 2.13 -0.86 -7.55
CA ARG A 152 0.87 -1.61 -7.69
C ARG A 152 -0.31 -0.75 -7.29
N MET A 153 -0.21 0.02 -6.22
CA MET A 153 -1.25 0.98 -5.82
C MET A 153 -1.51 2.00 -6.93
N LEU A 154 -0.47 2.59 -7.52
CA LEU A 154 -0.61 3.49 -8.67
C LEU A 154 -1.30 2.83 -9.86
N ALA A 155 -0.94 1.58 -10.18
CA ALA A 155 -1.57 0.84 -11.27
C ALA A 155 -3.05 0.56 -10.98
N ILE A 156 -3.40 0.24 -9.73
CA ILE A 156 -4.79 0.05 -9.30
C ILE A 156 -5.57 1.36 -9.41
N LEU A 157 -5.07 2.44 -8.80
CA LEU A 157 -5.70 3.78 -8.85
C LEU A 157 -5.95 4.22 -10.30
N ARG A 158 -5.00 3.97 -11.21
CA ARG A 158 -5.16 4.27 -12.64
C ARG A 158 -6.17 3.36 -13.35
N SER A 159 -6.22 2.08 -12.99
CA SER A 159 -7.11 1.10 -13.64
C SER A 159 -8.58 1.29 -13.32
N LEU A 160 -8.91 1.93 -12.19
CA LEU A 160 -10.29 2.20 -11.77
C LEU A 160 -10.80 3.58 -12.22
N GLU A 161 -9.97 4.31 -12.97
CA GLU A 161 -10.21 5.66 -13.51
C GLU A 161 -10.52 6.73 -12.45
N ASP A 162 -10.43 8.01 -12.87
CA ASP A 162 -10.71 9.18 -12.01
C ASP A 162 -12.14 9.19 -11.44
N GLN A 163 -13.07 8.43 -12.04
CA GLN A 163 -14.47 8.41 -11.60
C GLN A 163 -14.67 7.78 -10.21
N HIS A 164 -13.79 6.85 -9.81
CA HIS A 164 -13.98 6.03 -8.61
C HIS A 164 -12.93 6.24 -7.52
N ALA A 165 -11.75 6.78 -7.86
CA ALA A 165 -10.61 6.87 -6.94
C ALA A 165 -10.00 8.29 -6.83
N THR A 166 -10.80 9.33 -7.06
CA THR A 166 -10.37 10.73 -6.88
C THR A 166 -10.02 11.05 -5.42
N GLY A 167 -10.62 10.36 -4.44
CA GLY A 167 -10.33 10.48 -3.01
C GLY A 167 -9.20 9.54 -2.57
N PHE A 168 -9.52 8.28 -2.34
CA PHE A 168 -8.53 7.29 -1.93
C PHE A 168 -9.09 5.90 -2.18
N MET A 169 -8.23 4.89 -2.05
CA MET A 169 -8.59 3.49 -2.09
C MET A 169 -8.14 2.82 -0.80
N ARG A 170 -8.96 1.89 -0.31
CA ARG A 170 -8.63 1.00 0.80
C ARG A 170 -8.72 -0.45 0.35
N LEU A 171 -7.65 -1.20 0.58
CA LEU A 171 -7.54 -2.62 0.29
C LEU A 171 -7.47 -3.35 1.63
N HIS A 172 -8.58 -3.95 2.04
CA HIS A 172 -8.68 -4.71 3.28
C HIS A 172 -8.19 -6.14 3.06
N PHE A 173 -7.10 -6.47 3.72
CA PHE A 173 -6.55 -7.81 3.82
C PHE A 173 -6.97 -8.45 5.15
N GLU A 174 -6.55 -9.69 5.40
CA GLU A 174 -6.88 -10.40 6.64
C GLU A 174 -6.26 -9.76 7.88
N GLN A 175 -5.06 -9.20 7.75
CA GLN A 175 -4.26 -8.70 8.89
C GLN A 175 -4.20 -7.16 9.00
N GLY A 176 -4.79 -6.44 8.05
CA GLY A 176 -4.75 -4.99 7.98
C GLY A 176 -5.28 -4.45 6.66
N ALA A 177 -5.10 -3.16 6.42
CA ALA A 177 -5.52 -2.51 5.20
C ALA A 177 -4.39 -1.66 4.61
N VAL A 178 -4.21 -1.76 3.29
CA VAL A 178 -3.38 -0.80 2.55
C VAL A 178 -4.30 0.28 2.00
N VAL A 179 -4.01 1.52 2.36
CA VAL A 179 -4.67 2.72 1.88
C VAL A 179 -3.77 3.42 0.88
N GLY A 180 -4.34 3.91 -0.21
CA GLY A 180 -3.59 4.63 -1.23
C GLY A 180 -4.37 5.82 -1.76
N ALA A 181 -3.68 6.93 -1.97
CA ALA A 181 -4.26 8.14 -2.52
C ALA A 181 -3.35 8.71 -3.62
N SER A 182 -3.95 9.18 -4.71
CA SER A 182 -3.22 9.89 -5.76
C SER A 182 -2.73 11.25 -5.25
N LEU A 183 -1.47 11.57 -5.54
CA LEU A 183 -0.82 12.87 -5.40
C LEU A 183 -0.40 13.32 -6.81
N GLY A 184 -1.38 13.72 -7.64
CA GLY A 184 -1.18 13.89 -9.07
C GLY A 184 -0.78 12.57 -9.74
N ARG A 185 0.42 12.52 -10.33
CA ARG A 185 0.97 11.27 -10.92
C ARG A 185 1.62 10.33 -9.91
N HIS A 186 1.80 10.78 -8.67
CA HIS A 186 2.45 10.07 -7.56
C HIS A 186 1.39 9.47 -6.63
N ALA A 187 1.80 8.71 -5.61
CA ALA A 187 0.89 8.14 -4.63
C ALA A 187 1.42 8.30 -3.20
N LEU A 188 0.51 8.59 -2.29
CA LEU A 188 0.65 8.29 -0.87
C LEU A 188 0.14 6.86 -0.66
N VAL A 189 0.90 6.05 0.08
CA VAL A 189 0.50 4.69 0.44
C VAL A 189 0.77 4.46 1.92
N THR A 190 -0.20 3.87 2.60
CA THR A 190 -0.18 3.70 4.05
C THR A 190 -0.69 2.31 4.37
N TYR A 191 -0.07 1.63 5.33
CA TYR A 191 -0.62 0.41 5.91
C TYR A 191 -1.13 0.69 7.31
N ALA A 192 -2.37 0.30 7.55
CA ALA A 192 -3.08 0.58 8.79
C ALA A 192 -3.82 -0.66 9.28
N GLY A 193 -3.93 -0.82 10.59
CA GLY A 193 -4.81 -1.78 11.22
C GLY A 193 -6.25 -1.27 11.26
N VAL A 194 -6.80 -1.22 12.48
CA VAL A 194 -8.10 -0.57 12.74
C VAL A 194 -7.84 0.93 12.88
N THR A 195 -8.44 1.71 12.00
CA THR A 195 -8.26 3.17 11.91
C THR A 195 -9.59 3.82 11.53
N SER A 196 -9.84 5.02 12.07
CA SER A 196 -10.99 5.86 11.72
C SER A 196 -10.92 6.33 10.27
N ASP A 197 -11.94 6.01 9.48
CA ASP A 197 -12.00 6.42 8.07
C ASP A 197 -12.04 7.95 7.93
N ASP A 198 -12.80 8.64 8.80
CA ASP A 198 -12.96 10.09 8.74
C ASP A 198 -11.65 10.84 9.04
N GLU A 199 -10.89 10.35 10.01
CA GLU A 199 -9.60 10.93 10.39
C GLU A 199 -8.56 10.74 9.30
N LEU A 200 -8.44 9.50 8.80
CA LEU A 200 -7.51 9.19 7.72
C LEU A 200 -7.84 9.98 6.45
N LEU A 201 -9.13 10.14 6.15
CA LEU A 201 -9.62 10.96 5.06
C LEU A 201 -9.23 12.44 5.20
N ALA A 202 -9.42 13.01 6.39
CA ALA A 202 -9.06 14.40 6.66
C ALA A 202 -7.56 14.63 6.47
N VAL A 203 -6.72 13.70 6.93
CA VAL A 203 -5.27 13.77 6.77
C VAL A 203 -4.84 13.58 5.31
N ILE A 204 -5.46 12.67 4.57
CA ILE A 204 -5.15 12.50 3.13
C ILE A 204 -5.46 13.79 2.34
N ASP A 205 -6.56 14.47 2.65
CA ASP A 205 -6.89 15.75 2.03
C ASP A 205 -5.91 16.86 2.38
N GLU A 206 -5.52 16.93 3.65
CA GLU A 206 -4.48 17.84 4.12
C GLU A 206 -3.17 17.63 3.34
N VAL A 207 -2.69 16.38 3.27
CA VAL A 207 -1.48 16.01 2.53
C VAL A 207 -1.58 16.40 1.05
N ARG A 208 -2.72 16.13 0.41
CA ARG A 208 -2.95 16.51 -0.98
C ARG A 208 -2.90 18.00 -1.21
N ALA A 209 -3.52 18.78 -0.32
CA ALA A 209 -3.52 20.22 -0.44
C ALA A 209 -2.12 20.80 -0.22
N ILE A 210 -1.36 20.30 0.76
CA ILE A 210 0.03 20.72 1.01
C ILE A 210 0.91 20.41 -0.20
N LEU A 211 0.79 19.21 -0.78
CA LEU A 211 1.67 18.74 -1.85
C LEU A 211 1.21 19.13 -3.27
N ALA A 212 0.06 19.79 -3.43
CA ALA A 212 -0.51 20.11 -4.74
C ALA A 212 0.44 20.94 -5.64
N ASP A 213 1.15 21.91 -5.04
CA ASP A 213 2.04 22.83 -5.76
C ASP A 213 3.52 22.39 -5.74
N HIS A 214 3.81 21.21 -5.19
CA HIS A 214 5.17 20.72 -5.02
C HIS A 214 5.57 19.77 -6.16
N ASP A 215 6.77 19.96 -6.73
CA ASP A 215 7.34 19.00 -7.69
C ASP A 215 7.97 17.80 -6.95
N LEU A 216 7.15 16.76 -6.74
CA LEU A 216 7.58 15.51 -6.13
C LEU A 216 8.61 14.73 -6.97
N SER A 217 8.82 15.08 -8.24
CA SER A 217 9.85 14.43 -9.06
C SER A 217 11.26 14.97 -8.82
N ALA A 218 11.37 16.20 -8.32
CA ALA A 218 12.64 16.82 -7.96
C ALA A 218 13.21 16.35 -6.62
N VAL A 219 12.40 15.68 -5.78
CA VAL A 219 12.84 15.19 -4.47
C VAL A 219 13.88 14.07 -4.66
N PRO A 220 15.06 14.18 -4.01
CA PRO A 220 16.08 13.14 -4.07
C PRO A 220 15.57 11.87 -3.37
N THR A 221 16.08 10.73 -3.81
CA THR A 221 15.77 9.42 -3.23
C THR A 221 16.80 9.00 -2.18
N GLU A 222 17.44 9.97 -1.52
CA GLU A 222 18.33 9.70 -0.39
C GLU A 222 17.47 9.24 0.81
N PHE A 223 16.87 8.09 0.61
CA PHE A 223 16.24 7.25 1.60
C PHE A 223 17.21 6.08 1.72
N ASP A 224 18.11 6.19 2.69
CA ASP A 224 18.91 5.05 3.10
C ASP A 224 18.14 4.35 4.23
N PRO A 225 17.48 3.21 3.96
CA PRO A 225 16.80 2.44 4.99
C PRO A 225 17.78 1.91 6.05
N GLU A 226 19.09 1.96 5.81
CA GLU A 226 20.17 1.52 6.70
C GLU A 226 20.96 2.68 7.36
N ALA A 227 20.81 3.95 6.93
CA ALA A 227 21.63 5.06 7.48
C ALA A 227 21.23 5.54 8.88
N ALA A 228 20.02 5.22 9.34
CA ALA A 228 19.48 5.75 10.59
C ALA A 228 19.87 4.94 11.84
N ASP A 229 21.08 4.35 11.83
CA ASP A 229 21.76 3.71 12.97
C ASP A 229 22.90 4.59 13.53
N HIS A 230 23.00 5.85 13.11
CA HIS A 230 23.75 6.84 13.87
C HIS A 230 22.84 7.52 14.88
N ASP A 231 22.78 6.94 16.08
CA ASP A 231 22.49 7.69 17.30
C ASP A 231 23.24 9.03 17.25
N PRO A 232 22.59 10.16 17.58
CA PRO A 232 23.35 11.36 17.86
C PRO A 232 24.26 11.06 19.05
N VAL A 233 25.57 11.05 18.79
CA VAL A 233 26.59 11.00 19.83
C VAL A 233 26.32 12.14 20.79
N ASP A 234 25.92 11.78 22.00
CA ASP A 234 25.78 12.70 23.13
C ASP A 234 27.18 13.25 23.45
N GLU A 235 27.51 14.41 22.88
CA GLU A 235 28.68 15.19 23.29
C GLU A 235 28.39 15.80 24.67
N GLY A 236 28.67 15.03 25.72
CA GLY A 236 28.36 15.41 27.10
C GLY A 236 29.22 14.76 28.17
N VAL A 237 30.45 15.27 28.33
CA VAL A 237 31.24 15.29 29.57
C VAL A 237 32.04 14.03 29.94
N GLN A 238 33.37 14.17 29.79
CA GLN A 238 34.40 13.32 30.39
C GLN A 238 34.32 13.34 31.92
N HIS A 239 34.34 12.18 32.59
CA HIS A 239 35.10 11.93 33.83
C HIS A 239 35.11 10.44 34.21
N GLY A 240 36.31 9.92 34.50
CA GLY A 240 36.52 8.93 35.56
C GLY A 240 36.46 7.45 35.19
N VAL A 241 37.64 6.83 35.13
CA VAL A 241 37.93 5.40 35.02
C VAL A 241 37.30 4.57 36.16
N GLU A 242 36.64 3.45 35.85
CA GLU A 242 36.84 2.19 36.58
C GLU A 242 36.50 0.97 35.70
N GLU A 243 37.53 0.19 35.42
CA GLU A 243 37.55 -0.98 34.54
C GLU A 243 37.11 -2.22 35.36
N VAL A 244 35.93 -2.77 35.05
CA VAL A 244 35.49 -4.06 35.60
C VAL A 244 35.61 -5.11 34.50
N VAL A 245 36.60 -5.98 34.66
CA VAL A 245 36.89 -7.14 33.80
C VAL A 245 35.80 -8.21 33.98
N GLU A 246 35.02 -8.47 32.94
CA GLU A 246 34.15 -9.66 32.84
C GLU A 246 34.83 -10.79 32.03
N PRO A 247 34.70 -12.07 32.43
CA PRO A 247 35.47 -13.16 31.87
C PRO A 247 34.90 -13.68 30.53
N ALA A 248 35.82 -14.07 29.64
CA ALA A 248 35.58 -14.64 28.32
C ALA A 248 34.60 -15.82 28.36
N ARG A 249 33.50 -15.73 27.60
CA ARG A 249 32.59 -16.86 27.36
C ARG A 249 33.07 -17.68 26.17
N HIS A 250 33.12 -18.98 26.42
CA HIS A 250 33.63 -20.05 25.59
C HIS A 250 32.91 -20.16 24.22
N ALA A 251 33.71 -20.36 23.18
CA ALA A 251 33.26 -20.79 21.86
C ALA A 251 32.63 -22.19 21.95
N SER A 252 31.40 -22.33 21.45
CA SER A 252 30.76 -23.63 21.27
C SER A 252 31.24 -24.30 19.97
N PRO A 253 31.48 -25.63 19.96
CA PRO A 253 32.07 -26.37 18.84
C PRO A 253 31.07 -26.62 17.70
N PRO A 254 31.53 -26.93 16.47
CA PRO A 254 30.67 -27.10 15.31
C PRO A 254 29.96 -28.46 15.37
N LEU A 255 28.64 -28.47 15.16
CA LEU A 255 27.87 -29.70 15.02
C LEU A 255 27.56 -29.99 13.55
N VAL A 256 28.06 -31.15 13.14
CA VAL A 256 28.01 -31.78 11.83
C VAL A 256 26.71 -32.58 11.68
N GLY A 257 26.07 -32.48 10.51
CA GLY A 257 25.44 -33.61 9.84
C GLY A 257 24.01 -34.00 10.22
N ALA A 258 23.05 -33.65 9.35
CA ALA A 258 21.92 -34.52 9.05
C ALA A 258 21.83 -34.68 7.52
N ARG A 259 22.14 -35.89 7.05
CA ARG A 259 21.97 -36.33 5.66
C ARG A 259 20.50 -36.64 5.44
N PHE A 260 19.89 -36.03 4.43
CA PHE A 260 18.78 -36.67 3.70
C PHE A 260 19.27 -37.02 2.30
N ALA A 261 19.10 -38.30 1.98
CA ALA A 261 19.47 -38.90 0.72
C ALA A 261 18.36 -38.69 -0.33
N GLY A 262 18.77 -38.37 -1.55
CA GLY A 262 18.13 -38.87 -2.76
C GLY A 262 17.05 -38.00 -3.39
N ALA A 263 17.39 -37.28 -4.46
CA ALA A 263 16.66 -37.31 -5.74
C ALA A 263 17.40 -36.51 -6.83
N GLY A 264 18.05 -37.23 -7.75
CA GLY A 264 18.13 -36.87 -9.17
C GLY A 264 18.87 -35.60 -9.57
N GLN A 265 20.11 -35.76 -10.04
CA GLN A 265 20.69 -34.85 -11.02
C GLN A 265 19.71 -34.66 -12.19
N ARG A 266 19.23 -33.43 -12.40
CA ARG A 266 18.64 -33.04 -13.69
C ARG A 266 19.74 -32.47 -14.57
N GLU A 267 20.08 -33.29 -15.56
CA GLU A 267 20.99 -33.01 -16.66
C GLU A 267 20.61 -31.70 -17.40
N PRO A 268 21.58 -30.85 -17.76
CA PRO A 268 21.31 -29.63 -18.50
C PRO A 268 20.82 -29.96 -19.92
N ARG A 269 19.57 -29.58 -20.22
CA ARG A 269 18.99 -29.73 -21.56
C ARG A 269 19.75 -28.85 -22.56
N ARG A 270 20.38 -29.52 -23.54
CA ARG A 270 21.00 -28.88 -24.72
C ARG A 270 19.94 -28.16 -25.59
N PRO A 271 20.29 -27.00 -26.18
CA PRO A 271 19.41 -26.27 -27.09
C PRO A 271 19.22 -27.01 -28.41
N ARG A 272 17.95 -27.19 -28.83
CA ARG A 272 17.58 -27.76 -30.14
C ARG A 272 17.89 -26.74 -31.25
N ARG A 273 18.74 -27.15 -32.19
CA ARG A 273 19.00 -26.49 -33.46
C ARG A 273 17.71 -26.39 -34.29
N ARG A 274 17.51 -25.19 -34.85
CA ARG A 274 16.53 -24.84 -35.88
C ARG A 274 16.99 -25.47 -37.22
N PHE A 275 16.16 -26.30 -37.84
CA PHE A 275 16.23 -26.60 -39.27
C PHE A 275 15.07 -25.86 -39.95
N GLY A 276 15.37 -25.11 -41.00
CA GLY A 276 14.41 -24.31 -41.74
C GLY A 276 13.66 -25.09 -42.81
N ARG A 277 12.54 -24.51 -43.23
CA ARG A 277 12.20 -24.18 -44.62
C ARG A 277 11.25 -23.00 -44.61
#